data_AF-A0A2H1FCA4-F1
#
_entry.id   AF-A0A2H1FCA4-F1
#
_cell.length_a   1.000
_cell.length_b   1.000
_cell.length_c   1.000
_cell.angle_alpha   90.00
_cell.angle_beta   90.00
_cell.angle_gamma   90.00
#
_symmetry.space_group_name_H-M   'P 1'
#
loop_
_entity.id
_entity.type
_entity.pdbx_description
1 polymer ?
#
loop_
_entity_poly.entity_id
_entity_poly.type
_entity_poly.pdbx_seq_one_letter_code
_entity_poly.pdbx_strand_id
1 'polypeptide(L)'
;MTSIQDFQDNARTKRSLDMLLIDRSNEFHELASAIEYSTRHNNWEGFILKFCLEFNDCFKMWSNRSNHEDHHMVHKCMTIMNQIGHGRSNITQMAKIQNMAYRIAKDFNVIYDRL
;
A
#
# COMPACT_ATOMS: atom_id res chain seq x y z
N MET A 1 -14.67 0.67 5.26
CA MET A 1 -13.56 -0.28 5.42
C MET A 1 -13.76 -1.37 4.38
N THR A 2 -13.19 -1.18 3.20
CA THR A 2 -13.36 -2.07 2.04
C THR A 2 -12.64 -3.38 2.34
N SER A 3 -13.36 -4.50 2.38
CA SER A 3 -12.79 -5.81 2.68
C SER A 3 -11.88 -6.26 1.54
N ILE A 4 -10.98 -7.23 1.78
CA ILE A 4 -10.16 -7.82 0.70
C ILE A 4 -11.05 -8.44 -0.38
N GLN A 5 -12.24 -8.90 0.00
CA GLN A 5 -13.25 -9.45 -0.91
C GLN A 5 -13.81 -8.39 -1.86
N ASP A 6 -14.11 -7.19 -1.35
CA ASP A 6 -14.61 -6.05 -2.15
C ASP A 6 -13.57 -5.57 -3.18
N PHE A 7 -12.27 -5.79 -2.88
CA PHE A 7 -11.15 -5.51 -3.77
C PHE A 7 -11.04 -6.54 -4.91
N GLN A 8 -11.44 -7.78 -4.64
CA GLN A 8 -11.39 -8.90 -5.59
C GLN A 8 -12.59 -8.93 -6.54
N ASP A 9 -13.76 -8.48 -6.10
CA ASP A 9 -15.00 -8.49 -6.91
C ASP A 9 -15.14 -7.27 -7.84
N ASN A 10 -14.26 -6.29 -7.73
CA ASN A 10 -14.27 -5.10 -8.60
C ASN A 10 -13.38 -5.33 -9.83
N ALA A 11 -14.01 -5.57 -10.98
CA ALA A 11 -13.33 -5.77 -12.26
C ALA A 11 -12.43 -4.58 -12.67
N ARG A 12 -12.80 -3.34 -12.30
CA ARG A 12 -11.99 -2.15 -12.54
C ARG A 12 -10.73 -2.15 -11.67
N THR A 13 -10.86 -2.55 -10.41
CA THR A 13 -9.72 -2.71 -9.49
C THR A 13 -8.73 -3.75 -10.01
N LYS A 14 -9.24 -4.93 -10.39
CA LYS A 14 -8.42 -6.01 -10.95
C LYS A 14 -7.68 -5.55 -12.21
N ARG A 15 -8.40 -4.95 -13.17
CA ARG A 15 -7.80 -4.44 -14.41
C ARG A 15 -6.74 -3.35 -14.15
N SER A 16 -6.98 -2.48 -13.18
CA SER A 16 -6.02 -1.43 -12.80
C SER A 16 -4.75 -2.03 -12.19
N LEU A 17 -4.90 -3.05 -11.36
CA LEU A 17 -3.78 -3.79 -10.78
C LEU A 17 -3.00 -4.55 -11.86
N ASP A 18 -3.68 -5.25 -12.76
CA ASP A 18 -3.05 -5.97 -13.87
C ASP A 18 -2.20 -5.02 -14.74
N MET A 19 -2.72 -3.84 -15.06
CA MET A 19 -1.99 -2.81 -15.80
C MET A 19 -0.79 -2.27 -15.02
N LEU A 20 -0.93 -2.05 -13.71
CA LEU A 20 0.15 -1.57 -12.87
C LEU A 20 1.31 -2.57 -12.76
N LEU A 21 0.97 -3.87 -12.73
CA LEU A 21 1.95 -4.96 -12.61
C LEU A 21 2.83 -5.12 -13.84
N ILE A 22 2.40 -4.64 -15.02
CA ILE A 22 3.22 -4.66 -16.25
C ILE A 22 4.57 -3.97 -16.01
N ASP A 23 4.55 -2.80 -15.36
CA ASP A 23 5.76 -1.98 -15.16
C ASP A 23 6.34 -2.10 -13.74
N ARG A 24 5.54 -2.51 -12.75
CA ARG A 24 5.91 -2.42 -11.32
C ARG A 24 5.99 -3.75 -10.58
N SER A 25 5.91 -4.89 -11.25
CA SER A 25 5.95 -6.21 -10.58
C SER A 25 7.16 -6.39 -9.64
N ASN A 26 8.34 -5.87 -10.01
CA ASN A 26 9.54 -5.93 -9.16
C ASN A 26 9.38 -5.13 -7.85
N GLU A 27 8.72 -3.97 -7.90
CA GLU A 27 8.47 -3.16 -6.71
C GLU A 27 7.46 -3.85 -5.78
N PHE A 28 6.49 -4.58 -6.32
CA PHE A 28 5.57 -5.39 -5.52
C PHE A 28 6.32 -6.51 -4.77
N HIS A 29 7.24 -7.20 -5.44
CA HIS A 29 8.08 -8.22 -4.80
C HIS A 29 8.99 -7.62 -3.72
N GLU A 30 9.60 -6.46 -4.00
CA GLU A 30 10.44 -5.76 -3.03
C GLU A 30 9.62 -5.38 -1.78
N LEU A 31 8.41 -4.83 -1.97
CA LEU A 31 7.52 -4.51 -0.85
C LEU A 31 7.12 -5.76 -0.06
N ALA A 32 6.67 -6.83 -0.74
CA ALA A 32 6.28 -8.07 -0.09
C ALA A 32 7.41 -8.63 0.78
N SER A 33 8.62 -8.69 0.23
CA SER A 33 9.80 -9.10 1.00
C SER A 33 10.07 -8.18 2.18
N ALA A 34 9.92 -6.87 1.99
CA ALA A 34 10.25 -5.90 3.01
C ALA A 34 9.25 -5.92 4.18
N ILE A 35 7.97 -6.19 3.94
CA ILE A 35 6.96 -6.35 5.00
C ILE A 35 6.78 -7.82 5.42
N GLU A 36 7.71 -8.70 5.03
CA GLU A 36 7.72 -10.14 5.34
C GLU A 36 6.42 -10.86 4.93
N TYR A 37 5.78 -10.39 3.86
CA TYR A 37 4.58 -10.98 3.31
C TYR A 37 4.91 -12.09 2.32
N SER A 38 4.28 -13.26 2.48
CA SER A 38 4.49 -14.42 1.62
C SER A 38 3.86 -14.23 0.23
N THR A 39 4.67 -14.35 -0.83
CA THR A 39 4.23 -14.33 -2.23
C THR A 39 3.72 -15.68 -2.74
N ARG A 40 3.65 -16.70 -1.87
CA ARG A 40 3.17 -18.04 -2.23
C ARG A 40 1.65 -18.13 -2.29
N HIS A 41 0.95 -17.16 -1.72
CA HIS A 41 -0.51 -17.12 -1.73
C HIS A 41 -1.02 -16.54 -3.05
N ASN A 42 -2.15 -17.04 -3.53
CA ASN A 42 -2.83 -16.43 -4.67
C ASN A 42 -3.23 -14.99 -4.33
N ASN A 43 -3.13 -14.08 -5.31
CA ASN A 43 -3.49 -12.66 -5.18
C ASN A 43 -2.73 -11.89 -4.09
N TRP A 44 -1.49 -12.28 -3.78
CA TRP A 44 -0.64 -11.56 -2.83
C TRP A 44 -0.42 -10.10 -3.27
N GLU A 45 -0.42 -9.83 -4.59
CA GLU A 45 -0.30 -8.50 -5.16
C GLU A 45 -1.46 -7.59 -4.71
N GLY A 46 -2.67 -8.14 -4.57
CA GLY A 46 -3.81 -7.39 -4.05
C GLY A 46 -3.62 -6.95 -2.60
N PHE A 47 -2.98 -7.79 -1.78
CA PHE A 47 -2.61 -7.42 -0.42
C PHE A 47 -1.55 -6.32 -0.38
N ILE A 48 -0.53 -6.41 -1.23
CA ILE A 48 0.51 -5.38 -1.32
C ILE A 48 -0.08 -4.05 -1.81
N LEU A 49 -0.96 -4.09 -2.81
CA LEU A 49 -1.66 -2.89 -3.28
C LEU A 49 -2.51 -2.27 -2.16
N LYS A 50 -3.26 -3.08 -1.42
CA LYS A 50 -4.02 -2.60 -0.26
C LYS A 50 -3.11 -1.90 0.74
N PHE A 51 -2.00 -2.54 1.12
CA PHE A 51 -1.00 -1.93 2.00
C PHE A 51 -0.52 -0.57 1.48
N CYS A 52 -0.24 -0.45 0.18
CA CYS A 52 0.18 0.81 -0.43
C CYS A 52 -0.90 1.91 -0.33
N LEU A 53 -2.16 1.56 -0.62
CA LEU A 53 -3.28 2.50 -0.54
C LEU A 53 -3.52 2.96 0.90
N GLU A 54 -3.45 2.03 1.85
CA GLU A 54 -3.57 2.35 3.27
C GLU A 54 -2.42 3.23 3.77
N PHE A 55 -1.19 2.99 3.28
CA PHE A 55 -0.06 3.88 3.55
C PHE A 55 -0.30 5.30 3.00
N ASN A 56 -0.84 5.42 1.78
CA ASN A 56 -1.15 6.72 1.18
C ASN A 56 -2.20 7.50 1.97
N ASP A 57 -3.21 6.82 2.52
CA ASP A 57 -4.19 7.45 3.42
C ASP A 57 -3.52 7.97 4.71
N CYS A 58 -2.64 7.16 5.30
CA CYS A 58 -1.83 7.57 6.46
C CYS A 58 -0.91 8.75 6.16
N PHE A 59 -0.26 8.74 5.00
CA PHE A 59 0.59 9.84 4.57
C PHE A 59 -0.21 11.14 4.42
N LYS A 60 -1.40 11.08 3.80
CA LYS A 60 -2.30 12.23 3.72
C LYS A 60 -2.69 12.73 5.11
N MET A 61 -3.05 11.84 6.03
CA MET A 61 -3.38 12.19 7.42
C MET A 61 -2.23 12.88 8.16
N TRP A 62 -0.99 12.40 8.04
CA TRP A 62 0.16 13.06 8.67
C TRP A 62 0.53 14.40 8.01
N SER A 63 0.34 14.51 6.69
CA SER A 63 0.71 15.70 5.91
C SER A 63 -0.31 16.84 6.04
N ASN A 64 -1.60 16.51 6.13
CA ASN A 64 -2.65 17.47 6.45
C ASN A 64 -2.74 17.62 7.96
N ARG A 65 -2.42 18.80 8.50
CA ARG A 65 -2.67 19.15 9.91
C ARG A 65 -4.18 19.30 10.20
N SER A 66 -5.01 18.35 9.76
CA SER A 66 -6.46 18.37 9.93
C SER A 66 -6.85 17.70 11.25
N ASN A 67 -7.62 18.44 12.05
CA ASN A 67 -8.04 18.12 13.43
C ASN A 67 -9.04 16.96 13.59
N HIS A 68 -9.13 16.03 12.64
CA HIS A 68 -10.02 14.88 12.77
C HIS A 68 -9.19 13.63 13.06
N GLU A 69 -8.80 13.53 14.33
CA GLU A 69 -8.19 12.33 14.89
C GLU A 69 -9.26 11.24 15.01
N ASP A 70 -9.57 10.57 13.90
CA ASP A 70 -10.15 9.24 13.98
C ASP A 70 -9.10 8.34 14.63
N HIS A 71 -9.30 8.00 15.91
CA HIS A 71 -8.40 7.13 16.67
C HIS A 71 -8.09 5.81 15.94
N HIS A 72 -9.04 5.29 15.15
CA HIS A 72 -8.82 4.08 14.37
C HIS A 72 -7.77 4.30 13.25
N MET A 73 -7.78 5.46 12.60
CA MET A 73 -6.77 5.81 11.60
C MET A 73 -5.39 5.99 12.22
N VAL A 74 -5.29 6.62 13.39
CA VAL A 74 -3.99 6.76 14.09
C VAL A 74 -3.38 5.39 14.41
N HIS A 75 -4.16 4.47 14.99
CA HIS A 75 -3.68 3.12 15.28
C HIS A 75 -3.28 2.35 14.01
N LYS A 76 -4.08 2.46 12.95
CA LYS A 76 -3.77 1.85 11.65
C LYS A 76 -2.44 2.36 11.09
N CYS A 77 -2.21 3.66 11.12
CA CYS A 77 -0.99 4.28 10.62
C CYS A 77 0.24 3.91 11.44
N MET A 78 0.10 3.79 12.77
CA MET A 78 1.14 3.25 13.63
C MET A 78 1.47 1.79 13.30
N THR A 79 0.47 0.95 13.06
CA THR A 79 0.68 -0.45 12.64
C THR A 79 1.45 -0.53 11.32
N ILE A 80 1.08 0.28 10.32
CA ILE A 80 1.78 0.33 9.03
C ILE A 80 3.23 0.78 9.23
N MET A 81 3.48 1.81 10.04
CA MET A 81 4.85 2.25 10.35
C MET A 81 5.65 1.18 11.07
N ASN A 82 5.05 0.44 11.99
CA ASN A 82 5.70 -0.67 12.67
C ASN A 82 6.05 -1.79 11.71
N GLN A 83 5.19 -2.12 10.74
CA GLN A 83 5.49 -3.11 9.69
C GLN A 83 6.64 -2.64 8.78
N ILE A 84 6.67 -1.36 8.42
CA ILE A 84 7.79 -0.76 7.67
C ILE A 84 9.06 -0.69 8.52
N GLY A 85 8.96 -0.50 9.83
CA GLY A 85 10.11 -0.42 10.73
C GLY A 85 10.64 -1.78 11.17
N HIS A 86 9.80 -2.83 11.10
CA HIS A 86 10.16 -4.16 11.58
C HIS A 86 11.41 -4.67 10.84
N GLY A 87 12.39 -5.17 11.60
CA GLY A 87 13.64 -5.70 11.06
C GLY A 87 14.58 -4.67 10.41
N ARG A 88 14.23 -3.37 10.38
CA ARG A 88 15.05 -2.33 9.72
C ARG A 88 15.76 -1.45 10.74
N SER A 89 17.07 -1.31 10.57
CA SER A 89 17.93 -0.49 11.43
C SER A 89 18.21 0.91 10.89
N ASN A 90 17.79 1.21 9.66
CA ASN A 90 18.10 2.47 8.98
C ASN A 90 16.84 3.18 8.41
N ILE A 91 16.67 4.44 8.80
CA ILE A 91 15.60 5.34 8.32
C ILE A 91 15.61 5.46 6.78
N THR A 92 16.77 5.40 6.14
CA THR A 92 16.88 5.46 4.67
C THR A 92 16.18 4.27 4.01
N GLN A 93 16.30 3.08 4.61
CA GLN A 93 15.60 1.88 4.11
C GLN A 93 14.10 2.00 4.33
N MET A 94 13.67 2.53 5.48
CA MET A 94 12.25 2.81 5.73
C MET A 94 11.69 3.82 4.72
N ALA A 95 12.41 4.91 4.46
CA ALA A 95 12.01 5.93 3.48
C ALA A 95 11.90 5.37 2.06
N LYS A 96 12.79 4.44 1.66
CA LYS A 96 12.68 3.77 0.36
C LYS A 96 11.35 3.01 0.22
N ILE A 97 10.97 2.24 1.25
CA ILE A 97 9.73 1.46 1.28
C ILE A 97 8.50 2.38 1.31
N GLN A 98 8.53 3.44 2.12
CA GLN A 98 7.48 4.46 2.17
C GLN A 98 7.26 5.12 0.80
N ASN A 99 8.34 5.54 0.15
CA ASN A 99 8.28 6.17 -1.18
C ASN A 99 7.73 5.22 -2.24
N MET A 100 8.08 3.92 -2.16
CA MET A 100 7.57 2.90 -3.07
C MET A 100 6.07 2.68 -2.87
N ALA A 101 5.62 2.51 -1.62
CA ALA A 101 4.21 2.37 -1.27
C ALA A 101 3.39 3.58 -1.73
N TYR A 102 3.88 4.81 -1.49
CA TYR A 102 3.24 6.04 -1.94
C TYR A 102 3.11 6.11 -3.47
N ARG A 103 4.19 5.82 -4.20
CA ARG A 103 4.20 5.88 -5.67
C ARG A 103 3.24 4.85 -6.26
N ILE A 104 3.26 3.60 -5.79
CA ILE A 104 2.36 2.54 -6.25
C ILE A 104 0.90 2.94 -6.03
N ALA A 105 0.57 3.46 -4.84
CA ALA A 105 -0.78 3.94 -4.55
C ALA A 105 -1.22 5.07 -5.49
N LYS A 106 -0.32 6.03 -5.75
CA LYS A 106 -0.61 7.15 -6.65
C LYS A 106 -0.85 6.67 -8.09
N ASP A 107 0.02 5.80 -8.60
CA ASP A 107 -0.08 5.29 -9.97
C ASP A 107 -1.30 4.39 -10.15
N PHE A 108 -1.61 3.56 -9.15
CA PHE A 108 -2.85 2.79 -9.15
C PHE A 108 -4.07 3.71 -9.28
N ASN A 109 -4.16 4.77 -8.47
CA ASN A 109 -5.29 5.70 -8.54
C ASN A 109 -5.39 6.38 -9.91
N VAL A 110 -4.25 6.77 -10.51
CA VAL A 110 -4.23 7.34 -11.87
C VAL A 110 -4.75 6.35 -12.92
N ILE A 111 -4.35 5.07 -12.84
CA ILE A 111 -4.85 4.04 -13.75
C ILE A 111 -6.34 3.80 -13.52
N TYR A 112 -6.73 3.66 -12.24
CA TYR A 112 -8.11 3.42 -11.84
C TYR A 112 -9.03 4.53 -12.34
N ASP A 113 -8.69 5.80 -12.12
CA ASP A 113 -9.48 6.96 -12.54
C ASP A 113 -9.64 7.10 -14.06
N ARG A 114 -8.72 6.55 -14.84
CA ARG A 114 -8.78 6.56 -16.32
C ARG A 114 -9.68 5.47 -16.91
N LEU A 115 -9.91 4.38 -16.17
CA LEU A 115 -10.79 3.27 -16.56
C LEU A 115 -12.25 3.54 -16.23
#